data_AF-K9RSX0-F1
#
_entry.id   AF-K9RSX0-F1
#
_cell.length_a   1.000
_cell.length_b   1.000
_cell.length_c   1.000
_cell.angle_alpha   90.00
_cell.angle_beta   90.00
_cell.angle_gamma   90.00
#
_symmetry.space_group_name_H-M   'P 1'
#
loop_
_entity.id
_entity.type
_entity.pdbx_description
1 polymer ?
#
loop_
_entity_poly.entity_id
_entity_poly.type
_entity_poly.pdbx_seq_one_letter_code
_entity_poly.pdbx_strand_id
1 'polypeptide(L)'
;MSELDLPISGIARATVSNLKALVPVAYPVGEDEYDNKTLEIEQILAGVVQNVIGRIAWSPEGEWDNSTPYQVDDIVYVPGVGSFICVQNHTNQQPPNPTYWQRLTSEGAKLLTGNGVPSSGLGRDGDLYIDVENSDLYGPKTSGAWGSGTSLIGAAGVIGSQIYAGTGAPSDLENDVDLYIDDSTGDLYKQIDGEWELLLSLKGEDGATGTVSAASGVTLEHIATPSAPSAGNTILYAKSDNKLYFRPASGSETEVGAGSGGASAFADLTDVDFDPVPAVGDTFVWNGLIMVPAYRRDVLTSDRDYYFRTDGNDSNTGATNDAMGAFLTPQKAIDVVAGLDISIQNVLIQGGDGDYTGAGDLVIKAPLGSGNVTLQGNTSDRSLVQLGSTTFTRSPYLGFSIKDLYLNLATNVTALAANAAYLTVNNCRVRNASASGFSAKIRADNGGTIIITNGIHLEGNTAGASGYCFFAFGQGLISALNQTFTMISSPSFGNVYYCGGLSFIELGGSTISGTYTGTLYTKEGGGTIRGPAFTYV
;
A
#
# COMPACT_ATOMS: atom_id res chain seq x y z
N MET A 1 36.46 59.78 27.08
CA MET A 1 37.92 59.72 26.99
C MET A 1 38.40 59.09 28.29
N SER A 2 38.51 57.77 28.32
CA SER A 2 39.05 57.00 29.44
C SER A 2 40.29 56.30 28.89
N GLU A 3 41.46 56.88 29.16
CA GLU A 3 42.75 56.32 28.79
C GLU A 3 42.97 55.02 29.58
N LEU A 4 43.28 53.94 28.86
CA LEU A 4 43.77 52.70 29.45
C LEU A 4 45.29 52.84 29.55
N ASP A 5 45.76 53.49 30.61
CA ASP A 5 47.17 53.49 30.99
C ASP A 5 47.56 52.10 31.49
N LEU A 6 48.47 51.43 30.80
CA LEU A 6 49.16 50.25 31.32
C LEU A 6 50.46 50.71 32.01
N PRO A 7 50.58 50.63 33.34
CA PRO A 7 51.78 51.06 34.05
C PRO A 7 52.91 50.03 33.87
N ILE A 8 54.00 50.45 33.22
CA ILE A 8 55.29 49.73 33.26
C ILE A 8 56.01 50.18 34.53
N SER A 9 55.63 49.66 35.69
CA SER A 9 56.37 49.84 36.95
C SER A 9 56.67 48.47 37.58
N GLY A 10 57.65 47.79 37.01
CA GLY A 10 58.02 46.44 37.44
C GLY A 10 59.44 46.04 37.08
N ILE A 11 60.43 46.89 37.35
CA ILE A 11 61.84 46.46 37.40
C ILE A 11 62.38 46.75 38.80
N ALA A 12 62.59 45.68 39.55
CA ALA A 12 63.03 45.68 40.94
C ALA A 12 64.50 46.13 41.07
N ARG A 13 64.76 47.11 41.95
CA ARG A 13 66.10 47.44 42.45
C ARG A 13 66.61 46.27 43.29
N ALA A 14 67.57 45.50 42.80
CA ALA A 14 68.29 44.52 43.64
C ALA A 14 69.28 45.27 44.55
N THR A 15 69.03 45.26 45.86
CA THR A 15 69.94 45.79 46.88
C THR A 15 71.00 44.74 47.25
N VAL A 16 72.22 45.21 47.55
CA VAL A 16 73.46 44.44 47.82
C VAL A 16 73.32 43.38 48.93
N SER A 17 72.24 43.44 49.71
CA SER A 17 71.87 42.51 50.79
C SER A 17 71.73 41.04 50.35
N ASN A 18 71.35 40.78 49.10
CA ASN A 18 71.00 39.44 48.62
C ASN A 18 72.17 38.60 48.06
N LEU A 19 73.42 39.11 48.07
CA LEU A 19 74.59 38.38 47.58
C LEU A 19 75.44 37.67 48.66
N LYS A 20 75.12 37.83 49.95
CA LYS A 20 75.91 37.22 51.06
C LYS A 20 75.66 35.72 51.31
N ALA A 21 74.78 35.06 50.55
CA ALA A 21 74.33 33.70 50.86
C ALA A 21 75.03 32.56 50.08
N LEU A 22 76.12 32.82 49.34
CA LEU A 22 76.66 31.85 48.36
C LEU A 22 78.09 31.35 48.57
N VAL A 23 78.76 31.63 49.69
CA VAL A 23 80.07 30.99 49.97
C VAL A 23 80.14 30.48 51.42
N PRO A 24 80.02 29.16 51.65
CA PRO A 24 80.01 28.56 52.98
C PRO A 24 81.41 28.12 53.47
N VAL A 25 81.70 28.54 54.71
CA VAL A 25 82.20 27.74 55.85
C VAL A 25 83.64 27.17 55.86
N ALA A 26 84.37 27.70 56.84
CA ALA A 26 85.33 27.08 57.78
C ALA A 26 86.68 26.53 57.29
N TYR A 27 87.75 26.94 57.97
CA TYR A 27 88.56 26.13 58.92
C TYR A 27 89.92 26.83 59.20
N PRO A 28 90.66 26.48 60.26
CA PRO A 28 90.97 27.42 61.34
C PRO A 28 92.48 27.68 61.50
N VAL A 29 92.81 28.36 62.60
CA VAL A 29 94.10 28.41 63.30
C VAL A 29 95.12 29.45 62.81
N GLY A 30 95.57 30.26 63.77
CA GLY A 30 96.80 31.03 63.71
C GLY A 30 96.57 32.52 63.48
N GLU A 31 96.31 33.26 64.56
CA GLU A 31 96.42 34.72 64.57
C GLU A 31 97.82 35.09 64.08
N ASP A 32 97.91 35.64 62.85
CA ASP A 32 98.94 36.57 62.34
C ASP A 32 99.08 36.57 60.79
N GLU A 33 98.32 35.77 60.03
CA GLU A 33 98.39 35.78 58.55
C GLU A 33 97.05 35.99 57.79
N TYR A 34 95.97 36.42 58.48
CA TYR A 34 94.59 36.40 57.94
C TYR A 34 94.02 37.74 57.42
N ASP A 35 94.72 38.88 57.54
CA ASP A 35 94.10 40.19 57.21
C ASP A 35 94.19 40.57 55.71
N ASN A 36 95.23 40.15 54.99
CA ASN A 36 95.41 40.60 53.60
C ASN A 36 94.68 39.76 52.55
N LYS A 37 94.50 38.45 52.74
CA LYS A 37 93.85 37.61 51.71
C LYS A 37 92.32 37.65 51.75
N THR A 38 91.73 37.98 52.90
CA THR A 38 90.27 38.08 53.07
C THR A 38 89.75 39.42 52.53
N LEU A 39 90.51 40.51 52.69
CA LEU A 39 90.24 41.82 52.07
C LEU A 39 90.38 41.80 50.55
N GLU A 40 91.37 41.08 50.01
CA GLU A 40 91.57 40.97 48.56
C GLU A 40 90.42 40.21 47.87
N ILE A 41 89.88 39.15 48.49
CA ILE A 41 88.75 38.40 47.90
C ILE A 41 87.44 39.20 47.96
N GLU A 42 87.17 39.97 49.02
CA GLU A 42 85.98 40.84 49.06
C GLU A 42 86.09 42.03 48.10
N GLN A 43 87.28 42.62 47.92
CA GLN A 43 87.50 43.71 46.96
C GLN A 43 87.41 43.23 45.51
N ILE A 44 87.91 42.02 45.20
CA ILE A 44 87.78 41.44 43.86
C ILE A 44 86.32 41.06 43.57
N LEU A 45 85.59 40.47 44.52
CA LEU A 45 84.18 40.12 44.32
C LEU A 45 83.30 41.38 44.21
N ALA A 46 83.57 42.44 44.98
CA ALA A 46 82.90 43.73 44.84
C ALA A 46 83.23 44.40 43.49
N GLY A 47 84.49 44.34 43.04
CA GLY A 47 84.91 44.90 41.75
C GLY A 47 84.33 44.18 40.53
N VAL A 48 84.15 42.86 40.59
CA VAL A 48 83.54 42.07 39.51
C VAL A 48 82.02 42.25 39.48
N VAL A 49 81.35 42.28 40.64
CA VAL A 49 79.90 42.54 40.72
C VAL A 49 79.55 43.97 40.31
N GLN A 50 80.37 44.97 40.63
CA GLN A 50 80.19 46.35 40.15
C GLN A 50 80.43 46.49 38.64
N ASN A 51 81.40 45.78 38.05
CA ASN A 51 81.67 45.85 36.60
C ASN A 51 80.62 45.10 35.75
N VAL A 52 80.01 44.04 36.28
CA VAL A 52 78.94 43.30 35.58
C VAL A 52 77.58 43.98 35.74
N ILE A 53 77.30 44.60 36.90
CA ILE A 53 76.07 45.38 37.11
C ILE A 53 76.17 46.78 36.46
N GLY A 54 77.35 47.40 36.42
CA GLY A 54 77.57 48.72 35.81
C GLY A 54 77.40 48.78 34.28
N ARG A 55 77.40 47.63 33.58
CA ARG A 55 77.12 47.56 32.13
C ARG A 55 75.68 47.18 31.79
N ILE A 56 74.83 46.90 32.78
CA ILE A 56 73.41 46.52 32.59
C ILE A 56 72.48 47.40 33.45
N ALA A 57 73.01 48.37 34.20
CA ALA A 57 72.21 49.35 34.93
C ALA A 57 71.78 50.49 33.98
N TRP A 58 70.76 50.23 33.16
CA TRP A 58 70.05 51.25 32.41
C TRP A 58 69.28 52.14 33.41
N SER A 59 69.57 53.44 33.44
CA SER A 59 68.89 54.41 34.31
C SER A 59 67.86 55.21 33.51
N PRO A 60 66.56 54.86 33.56
CA PRO A 60 65.53 55.69 32.96
C PRO A 60 65.34 56.96 33.81
N GLU A 61 65.50 58.13 33.19
CA GLU A 61 65.31 59.45 33.83
C GLU A 61 63.87 59.98 33.66
N GLY A 62 63.00 59.23 32.96
CA GLY A 62 61.60 59.60 32.76
C GLY A 62 61.39 60.56 31.59
N GLU A 63 60.42 61.48 31.70
CA GLU A 63 60.19 62.50 30.67
C GLU A 63 61.41 63.44 30.55
N TRP A 64 61.78 63.81 29.32
CA TRP A 64 62.88 64.76 29.10
C TRP A 64 62.58 66.12 29.76
N ASP A 65 63.57 66.66 30.47
CA ASP A 65 63.53 67.94 31.16
C ASP A 65 64.76 68.80 30.79
N ASN A 66 64.56 70.09 30.57
CA ASN A 66 65.62 70.98 30.07
C ASN A 66 66.68 71.33 31.14
N SER A 67 66.37 71.14 32.42
CA SER A 67 67.23 71.49 33.55
C SER A 67 68.03 70.30 34.07
N THR A 68 67.62 69.07 33.72
CA THR A 68 68.30 67.82 34.08
C THR A 68 69.58 67.62 33.27
N PRO A 69 70.75 67.42 33.92
CA PRO A 69 71.96 66.95 33.26
C PRO A 69 71.82 65.46 32.89
N TYR A 70 72.04 65.12 31.62
CA TYR A 70 71.99 63.74 31.12
C TYR A 70 73.39 63.24 30.81
N GLN A 71 73.67 62.00 31.22
CA GLN A 71 74.91 61.28 30.96
C GLN A 71 74.68 60.23 29.87
N VAL A 72 75.76 59.78 29.22
CA VAL A 72 75.71 58.67 28.27
C VAL A 72 75.00 57.47 28.92
N ASP A 73 74.11 56.86 28.15
CA ASP A 73 73.24 55.73 28.49
C ASP A 73 71.97 56.05 29.30
N ASP A 74 71.74 57.32 29.68
CA ASP A 74 70.44 57.73 30.24
C ASP A 74 69.34 57.62 29.20
N ILE A 75 68.18 57.08 29.60
CA ILE A 75 67.01 56.96 28.72
C ILE A 75 65.94 57.96 29.13
N VAL A 76 65.48 58.74 28.15
CA VAL A 76 64.36 59.67 28.32
C VAL A 76 63.22 59.31 27.38
N TYR A 77 62.01 59.63 27.81
CA TYR A 77 60.81 59.65 26.99
C TYR A 77 60.47 61.09 26.62
N VAL A 78 60.16 61.35 25.34
CA VAL A 78 59.61 62.62 24.90
C VAL A 78 58.16 62.37 24.44
N PRO A 79 57.15 62.86 25.18
CA PRO A 79 55.75 62.70 24.79
C PRO A 79 55.51 63.17 23.36
N GLY A 80 54.94 62.31 22.52
CA GLY A 80 54.69 62.64 21.12
C GLY A 80 55.82 62.41 20.14
N VAL A 81 57.01 62.02 20.61
CA VAL A 81 58.18 61.79 19.76
C VAL A 81 58.74 60.38 19.94
N GLY A 82 58.82 59.87 21.18
CA GLY A 82 59.31 58.52 21.49
C GLY A 82 60.44 58.52 22.52
N SER A 83 61.09 57.36 22.68
CA SER A 83 62.17 57.19 23.67
C SER A 83 63.55 57.33 23.03
N PHE A 84 64.47 57.95 23.76
CA PHE A 84 65.83 58.26 23.31
C PHE A 84 66.84 57.85 24.38
N ILE A 85 68.03 57.44 23.93
CA ILE A 85 69.18 57.22 24.79
C ILE A 85 70.21 58.32 24.57
N CYS A 86 70.72 58.89 25.66
CA CYS A 86 71.76 59.89 25.63
C CYS A 86 73.08 59.23 25.17
N VAL A 87 73.72 59.76 24.14
CA VAL A 87 74.99 59.24 23.60
C VAL A 87 76.19 60.15 23.90
N GLN A 88 75.94 61.34 24.45
CA GLN A 88 76.99 62.27 24.88
C GLN A 88 76.50 63.13 26.05
N ASN A 89 77.28 63.25 27.13
CA ASN A 89 76.89 64.05 28.30
C ASN A 89 76.53 65.50 27.92
N HIS A 90 75.38 65.98 28.38
CA HIS A 90 74.95 67.35 28.16
C HIS A 90 73.91 67.81 29.19
N THR A 91 73.52 69.07 29.10
CA THR A 91 72.32 69.63 29.76
C THR A 91 71.57 70.45 28.71
N ASN A 92 70.24 70.47 28.78
CA ASN A 92 69.40 71.29 27.90
C ASN A 92 69.60 71.05 26.38
N GLN A 93 69.76 69.80 25.95
CA GLN A 93 69.67 69.44 24.52
C GLN A 93 68.41 68.62 24.32
N GLN A 94 67.45 69.14 23.55
CA GLN A 94 66.16 68.48 23.34
C GLN A 94 66.29 67.35 22.30
N PRO A 95 65.85 66.11 22.60
CA PRO A 95 65.65 65.09 21.58
C PRO A 95 64.51 65.49 20.62
N PRO A 96 64.61 65.22 19.30
CA PRO A 96 65.67 64.48 18.63
C PRO A 96 66.84 65.39 18.22
N ASN A 97 68.04 65.08 18.71
CA ASN A 97 69.29 65.64 18.22
C ASN A 97 70.35 64.53 18.15
N PRO A 98 70.72 64.04 16.96
CA PRO A 98 71.54 62.83 16.81
C PRO A 98 72.96 62.96 17.37
N THR A 99 73.43 64.18 17.63
CA THR A 99 74.70 64.43 18.32
C THR A 99 74.67 63.96 19.77
N TYR A 100 73.51 64.14 20.42
CA TYR A 100 73.33 63.94 21.85
C TYR A 100 72.42 62.77 22.19
N TRP A 101 71.52 62.40 21.28
CA TRP A 101 70.46 61.43 21.49
C TRP A 101 70.35 60.43 20.34
N GLN A 102 70.41 59.14 20.63
CA GLN A 102 70.03 58.09 19.69
C GLN A 102 68.58 57.69 19.97
N ARG A 103 67.74 57.66 18.91
CA ARG A 103 66.35 57.22 19.06
C ARG A 103 66.29 55.70 19.28
N LEU A 104 65.59 55.29 20.33
CA LEU A 104 65.32 53.87 20.62
C LEU A 104 64.01 53.42 19.98
N THR A 105 62.94 54.17 20.18
CA THR A 105 61.62 53.87 19.61
C THR A 105 60.93 55.16 19.16
N SER A 106 60.06 55.07 18.16
CA SER A 106 58.96 56.03 17.99
C SER A 106 57.82 55.68 18.96
N GLU A 107 56.93 56.63 19.25
CA GLU A 107 55.67 56.30 19.94
C GLU A 107 54.85 55.30 19.09
N GLY A 108 54.16 54.36 19.73
CA GLY A 108 53.32 53.39 19.04
C GLY A 108 52.09 54.05 18.41
N ALA A 109 51.61 53.49 17.30
CA ALA A 109 50.38 53.94 16.64
C ALA A 109 49.16 53.77 17.56
N LYS A 110 48.29 54.78 17.61
CA LYS A 110 47.02 54.74 18.35
C LYS A 110 45.89 54.34 17.42
N LEU A 111 44.89 53.62 17.95
CA LEU A 111 43.60 53.42 17.31
C LEU A 111 42.62 54.46 17.89
N LEU A 112 42.20 55.39 17.04
CA LEU A 112 41.25 56.44 17.36
C LEU A 112 39.84 56.03 16.89
N THR A 113 38.81 56.63 17.48
CA THR A 113 37.41 56.40 17.09
C THR A 113 36.63 57.71 17.10
N GLY A 114 35.67 57.86 16.19
CA GLY A 114 34.72 58.98 16.24
C GLY A 114 33.66 58.87 15.14
N ASN A 115 32.81 59.90 15.06
CA ASN A 115 31.75 59.99 14.07
C ASN A 115 32.24 60.75 12.83
N GLY A 116 32.09 60.16 11.65
CA GLY A 116 32.44 60.74 10.37
C GLY A 116 33.94 60.69 10.05
N VAL A 117 34.30 61.22 8.87
CA VAL A 117 35.68 61.24 8.38
C VAL A 117 36.60 61.98 9.36
N PRO A 118 37.76 61.41 9.75
CA PRO A 118 38.65 62.05 10.71
C PRO A 118 39.26 63.34 10.14
N SER A 119 39.30 64.39 10.96
CA SER A 119 39.95 65.65 10.57
C SER A 119 41.47 65.49 10.46
N SER A 120 42.11 66.27 9.57
CA SER A 120 43.57 66.23 9.40
C SER A 120 44.35 66.67 10.65
N GLY A 121 43.72 67.39 11.58
CA GLY A 121 44.30 67.75 12.87
C GLY A 121 44.23 66.65 13.94
N LEU A 122 43.42 65.61 13.73
CA LEU A 122 43.24 64.51 14.66
C LEU A 122 44.32 63.44 14.45
N GLY A 123 44.98 62.99 15.52
CA GLY A 123 45.99 61.93 15.47
C GLY A 123 47.32 62.32 14.81
N ARG A 124 48.32 61.47 14.94
CA ARG A 124 49.66 61.60 14.36
C ARG A 124 49.84 60.62 13.21
N ASP A 125 50.87 60.84 12.40
CA ASP A 125 51.25 59.88 11.37
C ASP A 125 51.57 58.52 12.01
N GLY A 126 51.02 57.46 11.44
CA GLY A 126 51.04 56.10 11.97
C GLY A 126 49.73 55.67 12.63
N ASP A 127 48.89 56.59 13.10
CA ASP A 127 47.63 56.25 13.79
C ASP A 127 46.58 55.65 12.84
N LEU A 128 45.67 54.86 13.40
CA LEU A 128 44.47 54.32 12.75
C LEU A 128 43.23 55.02 13.31
N TYR A 129 42.16 55.11 12.53
CA TYR A 129 40.89 55.70 12.96
C TYR A 129 39.69 54.88 12.49
N ILE A 130 38.74 54.60 13.38
CA ILE A 130 37.45 53.99 13.03
C ILE A 130 36.37 55.06 13.06
N ASP A 131 35.76 55.29 11.90
CA ASP A 131 34.51 56.02 11.77
C ASP A 131 33.36 55.10 12.18
N VAL A 132 32.78 55.34 13.36
CA VAL A 132 31.69 54.51 13.88
C VAL A 132 30.33 54.84 13.25
N GLU A 133 30.21 55.96 12.54
CA GLU A 133 28.98 56.36 11.85
C GLU A 133 28.87 55.66 10.49
N ASN A 134 29.98 55.61 9.75
CA ASN A 134 30.02 54.98 8.43
C ASN A 134 30.65 53.58 8.43
N SER A 135 31.14 53.11 9.59
CA SER A 135 31.84 51.82 9.73
C SER A 135 33.05 51.69 8.81
N ASP A 136 33.81 52.79 8.67
CA ASP A 136 35.01 52.84 7.82
C ASP A 136 36.27 52.90 8.68
N LEU A 137 37.30 52.16 8.28
CA LEU A 137 38.65 52.24 8.83
C LEU A 137 39.53 53.15 7.97
N TYR A 138 40.11 54.16 8.60
CA TYR A 138 41.06 55.10 8.01
C TYR A 138 42.47 54.84 8.56
N GLY A 139 43.48 54.99 7.69
CA GLY A 139 44.88 54.95 8.06
C GLY A 139 45.67 53.70 7.60
N PRO A 140 46.95 53.58 7.99
CA PRO A 140 47.66 54.48 8.91
C PRO A 140 47.78 55.91 8.35
N LYS A 141 47.61 56.92 9.22
CA LYS A 141 47.76 58.32 8.82
C LYS A 141 49.17 58.56 8.29
N THR A 142 49.31 59.26 7.18
CA THR A 142 50.61 59.50 6.54
C THR A 142 50.72 60.94 6.05
N SER A 143 51.84 61.60 6.35
CA SER A 143 52.12 63.00 5.97
C SER A 143 51.00 63.97 6.35
N GLY A 144 50.36 63.77 7.51
CA GLY A 144 49.26 64.57 8.02
C GLY A 144 47.87 64.22 7.45
N ALA A 145 47.75 63.23 6.57
CA ALA A 145 46.50 62.85 5.90
C ALA A 145 46.05 61.42 6.24
N TRP A 146 44.74 61.22 6.36
CA TRP A 146 44.13 59.93 6.72
C TRP A 146 43.87 58.99 5.52
N GLY A 147 43.97 59.50 4.29
CA GLY A 147 43.63 58.74 3.08
C GLY A 147 42.12 58.49 2.94
N SER A 148 41.78 57.50 2.11
CA SER A 148 40.39 57.05 1.92
C SER A 148 40.03 55.98 2.95
N GLY A 149 38.81 56.04 3.46
CA GLY A 149 38.26 55.01 4.36
C GLY A 149 38.08 53.68 3.63
N THR A 150 38.36 52.59 4.34
CA THR A 150 38.04 51.23 3.92
C THR A 150 36.83 50.75 4.71
N SER A 151 35.76 50.37 4.02
CA SER A 151 34.56 49.89 4.71
C SER A 151 34.81 48.59 5.46
N LEU A 152 34.41 48.56 6.72
CA LEU A 152 34.44 47.38 7.59
C LEU A 152 33.19 46.52 7.42
N ILE A 153 32.18 47.01 6.69
CA ILE A 153 30.98 46.25 6.34
C ILE A 153 31.11 45.72 4.90
N GLY A 154 30.82 44.43 4.73
CA GLY A 154 30.71 43.82 3.40
C GLY A 154 29.45 44.29 2.66
N ALA A 155 29.35 43.98 1.37
CA ALA A 155 28.11 44.19 0.63
C ALA A 155 26.93 43.53 1.37
N ALA A 156 25.79 44.22 1.45
CA ALA A 156 24.58 43.64 1.99
C ALA A 156 24.27 42.32 1.26
N GLY A 157 23.90 41.28 2.00
CA GLY A 157 23.46 40.03 1.39
C GLY A 157 22.23 40.28 0.51
N VAL A 158 22.15 39.61 -0.64
CA VAL A 158 20.91 39.59 -1.44
C VAL A 158 19.75 39.11 -0.57
N ILE A 159 18.58 39.72 -0.73
CA ILE A 159 17.34 39.21 -0.16
C ILE A 159 17.18 37.77 -0.67
N GLY A 160 16.98 36.81 0.24
CA GLY A 160 16.79 35.41 -0.14
C GLY A 160 15.48 35.22 -0.92
N SER A 161 15.41 34.17 -1.73
CA SER A 161 14.21 33.81 -2.48
C SER A 161 13.02 33.58 -1.55
N GLN A 162 11.87 34.15 -1.87
CA GLN A 162 10.59 33.86 -1.23
C GLN A 162 9.79 32.84 -2.05
N ILE A 163 8.79 32.22 -1.41
CA ILE A 163 7.84 31.33 -2.07
C ILE A 163 6.45 31.94 -1.88
N TYR A 164 5.82 32.30 -3.00
CA TYR A 164 4.46 32.79 -3.08
C TYR A 164 3.51 31.67 -3.48
N ALA A 165 2.22 31.83 -3.17
CA ALA A 165 1.17 30.92 -3.62
C ALA A 165 -0.11 31.70 -3.94
N GLY A 166 -0.82 31.27 -4.97
CA GLY A 166 -2.11 31.82 -5.35
C GLY A 166 -2.79 31.03 -6.47
N THR A 167 -3.98 31.47 -6.85
CA THR A 167 -4.81 30.79 -7.85
C THR A 167 -4.55 31.32 -9.25
N GLY A 168 -4.04 30.47 -10.14
CA GLY A 168 -3.72 30.77 -11.54
C GLY A 168 -2.24 31.12 -11.74
N ALA A 169 -1.84 31.32 -13.00
CA ALA A 169 -0.47 31.72 -13.34
C ALA A 169 -0.13 33.09 -12.73
N PRO A 170 1.09 33.28 -12.22
CA PRO A 170 1.48 34.54 -11.60
C PRO A 170 1.47 35.69 -12.62
N SER A 171 1.04 36.87 -12.17
CA SER A 171 0.96 38.08 -13.02
C SER A 171 1.62 39.32 -12.41
N ASP A 172 1.96 39.27 -11.12
CA ASP A 172 2.67 40.32 -10.42
C ASP A 172 4.19 40.11 -10.56
N LEU A 173 4.93 41.21 -10.70
CA LEU A 173 6.39 41.20 -10.77
C LEU A 173 6.98 41.16 -9.35
N GLU A 174 7.72 40.10 -9.01
CA GLU A 174 8.48 39.93 -7.77
C GLU A 174 9.99 39.93 -8.04
N ASN A 175 10.82 39.59 -7.05
CA ASN A 175 12.26 39.56 -7.25
C ASN A 175 12.65 38.36 -8.11
N ASP A 176 13.61 38.56 -9.00
CA ASP A 176 14.25 37.45 -9.70
C ASP A 176 14.75 36.42 -8.68
N VAL A 177 14.51 35.14 -9.01
CA VAL A 177 14.67 33.93 -8.19
C VAL A 177 13.57 33.60 -7.17
N ASP A 178 12.55 34.44 -7.03
CA ASP A 178 11.36 34.06 -6.27
C ASP A 178 10.62 32.90 -6.95
N LEU A 179 9.94 32.09 -6.13
CA LEU A 179 9.14 30.96 -6.57
C LEU A 179 7.65 31.26 -6.38
N TYR A 180 6.82 30.75 -7.27
CA TYR A 180 5.37 30.85 -7.16
C TYR A 180 4.72 29.48 -7.39
N ILE A 181 3.79 29.12 -6.52
CA ILE A 181 2.97 27.92 -6.65
C ILE A 181 1.56 28.33 -7.09
N ASP A 182 1.16 27.90 -8.28
CA ASP A 182 -0.24 27.98 -8.70
C ASP A 182 -1.02 26.86 -7.99
N ASP A 183 -1.88 27.23 -7.03
CA ASP A 183 -2.67 26.27 -6.24
C ASP A 183 -3.78 25.58 -7.04
N SER A 184 -4.14 26.11 -8.21
CA SER A 184 -5.14 25.53 -9.09
C SER A 184 -4.57 24.40 -9.94
N THR A 185 -3.42 24.62 -10.58
CA THR A 185 -2.77 23.68 -11.47
C THR A 185 -1.72 22.81 -10.77
N GLY A 186 -1.16 23.28 -9.65
CA GLY A 186 0.00 22.67 -9.01
C GLY A 186 1.32 22.99 -9.70
N ASP A 187 1.35 23.98 -10.57
CA ASP A 187 2.55 24.38 -11.29
C ASP A 187 3.48 25.27 -10.44
N LEU A 188 4.78 25.00 -10.53
CA LEU A 188 5.83 25.76 -9.89
C LEU A 188 6.49 26.68 -10.92
N TYR A 189 6.41 27.98 -10.69
CA TYR A 189 7.04 29.02 -11.50
C TYR A 189 8.23 29.62 -10.77
N LYS A 190 9.18 30.16 -11.54
CA LYS A 190 10.33 30.92 -11.04
C LYS A 190 10.44 32.25 -11.78
N GLN A 191 10.64 33.34 -11.05
CA GLN A 191 10.86 34.66 -11.65
C GLN A 191 12.30 34.75 -12.18
N ILE A 192 12.46 35.06 -13.48
CA ILE A 192 13.74 35.24 -14.16
C ILE A 192 13.63 36.43 -15.12
N ASP A 193 14.54 37.39 -15.00
CA ASP A 193 14.59 38.62 -15.80
C ASP A 193 13.25 39.38 -15.83
N GLY A 194 12.50 39.31 -14.74
CA GLY A 194 11.19 39.94 -14.58
C GLY A 194 10.01 39.23 -15.25
N GLU A 195 10.21 38.02 -15.75
CA GLU A 195 9.14 37.16 -16.28
C GLU A 195 9.03 35.88 -15.43
N TRP A 196 7.82 35.33 -15.34
CA TRP A 196 7.60 34.05 -14.65
C TRP A 196 7.78 32.88 -15.63
N GLU A 197 8.82 32.09 -15.42
CA GLU A 197 9.06 30.86 -16.19
C GLU A 197 8.48 29.64 -15.45
N LEU A 198 7.72 28.80 -16.16
CA LEU A 198 7.24 27.51 -15.63
C LEU A 198 8.43 26.56 -15.44
N LEU A 199 8.69 26.15 -14.20
CA LEU A 199 9.80 25.26 -13.87
C LEU A 199 9.41 23.79 -14.00
N LEU A 200 8.29 23.40 -13.38
CA LEU A 200 7.71 22.06 -13.42
C LEU A 200 6.28 22.07 -12.90
N SER A 201 5.53 20.99 -13.16
CA SER A 201 4.30 20.70 -12.43
C SER A 201 4.62 19.85 -11.20
N LEU A 202 4.17 20.28 -10.01
CA LEU A 202 4.31 19.53 -8.76
C LEU A 202 3.29 18.39 -8.66
N LYS A 203 2.23 18.44 -9.48
CA LYS A 203 1.32 17.32 -9.68
C LYS A 203 1.87 16.47 -10.84
N GLY A 204 1.88 15.15 -10.66
CA GLY A 204 2.03 14.24 -11.82
C GLY A 204 0.84 14.40 -12.76
N GLU A 205 0.79 13.64 -13.88
CA GLU A 205 -0.51 13.47 -14.55
C GLU A 205 -1.53 13.08 -13.48
N ASP A 206 -2.59 13.88 -13.33
CA ASP A 206 -3.71 13.50 -12.47
C ASP A 206 -4.11 12.10 -12.93
N GLY A 207 -3.91 11.09 -12.06
CA GLY A 207 -4.48 9.77 -12.30
C GLY A 207 -5.96 10.02 -12.51
N ALA A 208 -6.45 9.76 -13.73
CA ALA A 208 -7.70 10.31 -14.24
C ALA A 208 -8.73 10.45 -13.12
N THR A 209 -9.07 11.69 -12.75
CA THR A 209 -10.10 11.96 -11.74
C THR A 209 -11.32 11.17 -12.18
N GLY A 210 -11.64 10.11 -11.44
CA GLY A 210 -12.77 9.25 -11.72
C GLY A 210 -14.05 10.04 -11.53
N THR A 211 -14.44 10.84 -12.51
CA THR A 211 -15.79 11.36 -12.63
C THR A 211 -16.67 10.16 -12.87
N VAL A 212 -17.33 9.69 -11.81
CA VAL A 212 -18.43 8.73 -11.93
C VAL A 212 -19.64 9.50 -12.43
N SER A 213 -19.61 9.87 -13.71
CA SER A 213 -20.81 10.28 -14.42
C SER A 213 -21.76 9.09 -14.43
N ALA A 214 -23.00 9.32 -14.04
CA ALA A 214 -24.06 8.33 -14.07
C ALA A 214 -24.05 7.56 -15.42
N ALA A 215 -24.05 6.23 -15.32
CA ALA A 215 -24.19 5.24 -16.41
C ALA A 215 -22.92 4.65 -17.06
N SER A 216 -21.74 4.66 -16.43
CA SER A 216 -20.66 3.73 -16.84
C SER A 216 -19.91 3.23 -15.61
N GLY A 217 -19.67 1.92 -15.57
CA GLY A 217 -19.15 1.23 -14.39
C GLY A 217 -17.85 1.82 -13.85
N VAL A 218 -17.62 1.63 -12.55
CA VAL A 218 -16.34 1.96 -11.91
C VAL A 218 -15.30 0.97 -12.41
N THR A 219 -14.34 1.44 -13.21
CA THR A 219 -13.16 0.65 -13.59
C THR A 219 -12.11 0.79 -12.51
N LEU A 220 -11.74 -0.33 -11.89
CA LEU A 220 -10.61 -0.42 -10.96
C LEU A 220 -9.42 -1.02 -11.70
N GLU A 221 -8.27 -0.37 -11.64
CA GLU A 221 -7.04 -0.95 -12.18
C GLU A 221 -6.60 -2.16 -11.34
N HIS A 222 -6.11 -3.19 -12.03
CA HIS A 222 -5.52 -4.34 -11.36
C HIS A 222 -4.13 -3.98 -10.83
N ILE A 223 -3.98 -3.99 -9.51
CA ILE A 223 -2.72 -3.70 -8.85
C ILE A 223 -2.22 -4.91 -8.04
N ALA A 224 -0.92 -4.91 -7.74
CA ALA A 224 -0.36 -5.82 -6.74
C ALA A 224 -0.83 -5.42 -5.34
N THR A 225 -0.68 -6.31 -4.36
CA THR A 225 -1.02 -6.04 -2.95
C THR A 225 -0.33 -4.75 -2.46
N PRO A 226 -1.09 -3.70 -2.09
CA PRO A 226 -0.52 -2.44 -1.64
C PRO A 226 0.11 -2.60 -0.25
N SER A 227 0.94 -1.64 0.14
CA SER A 227 1.40 -1.50 1.52
C SER A 227 0.22 -1.32 2.48
N ALA A 228 0.38 -1.74 3.74
CA ALA A 228 -0.67 -1.51 4.74
C ALA A 228 -0.91 0.00 4.92
N PRO A 229 -2.17 0.45 5.00
CA PRO A 229 -2.48 1.86 5.23
C PRO A 229 -2.20 2.27 6.68
N SER A 230 -2.25 3.57 6.97
CA SER A 230 -2.15 4.12 8.33
C SER A 230 -3.29 3.62 9.24
N ALA A 231 -3.07 3.65 10.55
CA ALA A 231 -4.03 3.16 11.53
C ALA A 231 -5.44 3.77 11.34
N GLY A 232 -6.47 2.92 11.36
CA GLY A 232 -7.87 3.31 11.12
C GLY A 232 -8.32 3.23 9.67
N ASN A 233 -7.40 3.06 8.72
CA ASN A 233 -7.72 3.03 7.29
C ASN A 233 -7.73 1.60 6.71
N THR A 234 -8.47 1.43 5.62
CA THR A 234 -8.55 0.20 4.82
C THR A 234 -8.49 0.56 3.33
N ILE A 235 -7.67 -0.17 2.56
CA ILE A 235 -7.57 0.00 1.10
C ILE A 235 -8.46 -1.04 0.42
N LEU A 236 -9.28 -0.63 -0.56
CA LEU A 236 -10.04 -1.49 -1.47
C LEU A 236 -9.40 -1.47 -2.87
N TYR A 237 -9.09 -2.62 -3.45
CA TYR A 237 -8.39 -2.71 -4.72
C TYR A 237 -8.67 -4.02 -5.47
N ALA A 238 -8.48 -4.01 -6.79
CA ALA A 238 -8.61 -5.19 -7.63
C ALA A 238 -7.23 -5.78 -7.98
N LYS A 239 -7.15 -7.10 -8.15
CA LYS A 239 -5.93 -7.81 -8.59
C LYS A 239 -6.14 -8.43 -9.97
N SER A 240 -5.06 -8.93 -10.57
CA SER A 240 -5.07 -9.55 -11.91
C SER A 240 -5.91 -10.83 -12.03
N ASP A 241 -6.46 -11.33 -10.93
CA ASP A 241 -7.39 -12.46 -10.88
C ASP A 241 -8.86 -12.05 -11.02
N ASN A 242 -9.12 -10.77 -11.36
CA ASN A 242 -10.46 -10.17 -11.48
C ASN A 242 -11.26 -10.20 -10.16
N LYS A 243 -10.58 -10.23 -9.01
CA LYS A 243 -11.20 -10.19 -7.70
C LYS A 243 -10.87 -8.89 -6.96
N LEU A 244 -11.75 -8.57 -6.01
CA LEU A 244 -11.62 -7.40 -5.16
C LEU A 244 -11.07 -7.80 -3.80
N TYR A 245 -10.24 -6.95 -3.21
CA TYR A 245 -9.54 -7.20 -1.95
C TYR A 245 -9.63 -5.99 -1.05
N PHE A 246 -9.68 -6.24 0.26
CA PHE A 246 -9.41 -5.22 1.26
C PHE A 246 -8.12 -5.51 2.01
N ARG A 247 -7.37 -4.45 2.35
CA ARG A 247 -6.19 -4.52 3.22
C ARG A 247 -6.31 -3.46 4.32
N PRO A 248 -6.59 -3.86 5.57
CA PRO A 248 -6.63 -2.96 6.71
C PRO A 248 -5.22 -2.62 7.19
N ALA A 249 -5.12 -1.63 8.08
CA ALA A 249 -3.85 -1.22 8.71
C ALA A 249 -3.12 -2.35 9.45
N SER A 250 -3.83 -3.41 9.88
CA SER A 250 -3.23 -4.61 10.47
C SER A 250 -2.45 -5.48 9.46
N GLY A 251 -2.52 -5.16 8.17
CA GLY A 251 -1.60 -5.64 7.14
C GLY A 251 -1.98 -6.96 6.46
N SER A 252 -3.04 -7.65 6.88
CA SER A 252 -3.47 -8.88 6.23
C SER A 252 -4.48 -8.60 5.11
N GLU A 253 -4.11 -8.91 3.87
CA GLU A 253 -5.02 -8.89 2.72
C GLU A 253 -6.14 -9.92 2.92
N THR A 254 -7.38 -9.55 2.58
CA THR A 254 -8.52 -10.47 2.52
C THR A 254 -9.29 -10.22 1.23
N GLU A 255 -9.62 -11.30 0.51
CA GLU A 255 -10.50 -11.23 -0.65
C GLU A 255 -11.91 -10.84 -0.19
N VAL A 256 -12.50 -9.86 -0.87
CA VAL A 256 -13.88 -9.46 -0.68
C VAL A 256 -14.78 -10.65 -1.06
N GLY A 257 -15.47 -11.22 -0.08
CA GLY A 257 -16.37 -12.38 -0.28
C GLY A 257 -15.74 -13.75 -0.03
N ALA A 258 -14.46 -13.83 0.39
CA ALA A 258 -13.85 -15.10 0.81
C ALA A 258 -14.23 -15.45 2.26
N GLY A 259 -15.44 -15.99 2.45
CA GLY A 259 -15.89 -16.45 3.77
C GLY A 259 -17.17 -17.29 3.70
N SER A 260 -17.07 -18.53 4.17
CA SER A 260 -18.19 -19.44 4.40
C SER A 260 -19.08 -18.95 5.56
N GLY A 261 -20.35 -18.63 5.26
CA GLY A 261 -21.47 -18.64 6.23
C GLY A 261 -21.86 -17.32 6.89
N GLY A 262 -22.95 -16.71 6.38
CA GLY A 262 -24.04 -16.08 7.16
C GLY A 262 -23.84 -14.72 7.84
N ALA A 263 -24.29 -13.62 7.19
CA ALA A 263 -25.03 -12.46 7.77
C ALA A 263 -25.31 -11.37 6.69
N SER A 264 -26.48 -10.74 6.76
CA SER A 264 -27.11 -9.70 5.88
C SER A 264 -26.47 -8.29 5.99
N ALA A 265 -26.59 -7.35 5.02
CA ALA A 265 -27.77 -6.46 4.86
C ALA A 265 -27.73 -5.47 3.65
N PHE A 266 -28.94 -4.97 3.33
CA PHE A 266 -29.43 -3.95 2.37
C PHE A 266 -29.54 -4.35 0.89
N ALA A 267 -30.79 -4.41 0.41
CA ALA A 267 -31.15 -4.81 -0.95
C ALA A 267 -31.09 -3.64 -1.97
N ASP A 268 -30.98 -2.39 -1.50
CA ASP A 268 -30.81 -1.19 -2.30
C ASP A 268 -30.35 -0.04 -1.37
N LEU A 269 -29.72 1.02 -1.91
CA LEU A 269 -29.36 2.26 -1.21
C LEU A 269 -30.56 3.01 -0.62
N THR A 270 -31.79 2.65 -1.02
CA THR A 270 -33.04 3.25 -0.50
C THR A 270 -33.43 2.77 0.90
N ASP A 271 -32.72 1.77 1.43
CA ASP A 271 -33.04 1.11 2.71
C ASP A 271 -32.06 1.53 3.83
N VAL A 272 -31.16 2.47 3.50
CA VAL A 272 -30.33 3.17 4.50
C VAL A 272 -31.09 4.43 4.91
N ASP A 273 -31.69 4.40 6.09
CA ASP A 273 -32.33 5.57 6.70
C ASP A 273 -31.25 6.59 7.06
N PHE A 274 -30.89 7.43 6.08
CA PHE A 274 -30.16 8.64 6.34
C PHE A 274 -31.18 9.70 6.74
N ASP A 275 -31.19 10.07 8.01
CA ASP A 275 -31.82 11.29 8.48
C ASP A 275 -30.70 12.31 8.81
N PRO A 276 -30.48 13.34 7.97
CA PRO A 276 -31.18 13.64 6.71
C PRO A 276 -30.63 12.86 5.50
N VAL A 277 -31.48 12.68 4.48
CA VAL A 277 -31.10 12.06 3.20
C VAL A 277 -30.08 12.96 2.49
N PRO A 278 -28.89 12.46 2.09
CA PRO A 278 -27.88 13.26 1.42
C PRO A 278 -28.40 13.79 0.07
N ALA A 279 -28.06 15.04 -0.25
CA ALA A 279 -28.38 15.67 -1.51
C ALA A 279 -27.43 15.20 -2.64
N VAL A 280 -27.87 15.41 -3.88
CA VAL A 280 -27.03 15.17 -5.07
C VAL A 280 -25.78 16.06 -4.98
N GLY A 281 -24.60 15.43 -4.87
CA GLY A 281 -23.32 16.12 -4.71
C GLY A 281 -22.68 15.98 -3.32
N ASP A 282 -23.37 15.39 -2.35
CA ASP A 282 -22.81 15.14 -1.03
C ASP A 282 -21.73 14.04 -1.06
N THR A 283 -20.66 14.24 -0.29
CA THR A 283 -19.58 13.26 -0.14
C THR A 283 -19.94 12.27 0.96
N PHE A 284 -20.09 11.00 0.60
CA PHE A 284 -20.40 9.95 1.56
C PHE A 284 -19.12 9.44 2.26
N VAL A 285 -18.90 9.88 3.49
CA VAL A 285 -17.81 9.36 4.33
C VAL A 285 -18.33 8.21 5.16
N TRP A 286 -17.87 7.02 4.83
CA TRP A 286 -18.35 5.82 5.48
C TRP A 286 -17.35 5.28 6.51
N ASN A 287 -17.66 5.46 7.79
CA ASN A 287 -16.81 5.05 8.92
C ASN A 287 -17.22 3.68 9.52
N GLY A 288 -17.91 2.84 8.73
CA GLY A 288 -18.35 1.50 9.11
C GLY A 288 -17.47 0.37 8.55
N LEU A 289 -17.86 -0.89 8.78
CA LEU A 289 -17.22 -2.13 8.29
C LEU A 289 -17.87 -2.56 6.97
N ILE A 290 -17.21 -2.52 5.78
CA ILE A 290 -17.84 -2.82 4.43
C ILE A 290 -18.34 -4.25 4.51
N MET A 291 -19.63 -4.38 4.80
CA MET A 291 -20.32 -5.66 4.83
C MET A 291 -20.64 -5.99 3.38
N VAL A 292 -19.73 -6.71 2.73
CA VAL A 292 -20.04 -7.37 1.47
C VAL A 292 -20.95 -8.56 1.82
N PRO A 293 -22.19 -8.62 1.31
CA PRO A 293 -23.12 -9.65 1.74
C PRO A 293 -22.55 -11.03 1.46
N ALA A 294 -22.68 -11.94 2.43
CA ALA A 294 -22.53 -13.35 2.13
C ALA A 294 -23.60 -13.76 1.11
N TYR A 295 -23.20 -14.58 0.13
CA TYR A 295 -24.03 -15.09 -0.96
C TYR A 295 -25.44 -15.49 -0.50
N ARG A 296 -26.44 -14.64 -0.76
CA ARG A 296 -27.85 -15.04 -0.75
C ARG A 296 -28.18 -15.63 -2.10
N ARG A 297 -28.90 -16.75 -2.08
CA ARG A 297 -29.50 -17.33 -3.29
C ARG A 297 -30.45 -16.30 -3.90
N ASP A 298 -30.41 -16.15 -5.21
CA ASP A 298 -31.38 -15.31 -5.93
C ASP A 298 -32.78 -15.87 -5.69
N VAL A 299 -33.69 -15.02 -5.19
CA VAL A 299 -35.06 -15.38 -4.85
C VAL A 299 -35.96 -15.05 -6.04
N LEU A 300 -36.57 -16.07 -6.63
CA LEU A 300 -37.41 -15.88 -7.80
C LEU A 300 -38.76 -15.26 -7.44
N THR A 301 -39.12 -14.20 -8.18
CA THR A 301 -40.44 -13.55 -8.13
C THR A 301 -41.36 -13.92 -9.29
N SER A 302 -40.82 -14.60 -10.32
CA SER A 302 -41.54 -15.17 -11.45
C SER A 302 -40.88 -16.48 -11.89
N ASP A 303 -41.60 -17.26 -12.70
CA ASP A 303 -41.02 -18.40 -13.43
C ASP A 303 -39.80 -17.95 -14.24
N ARG A 304 -38.83 -18.86 -14.42
CA ARG A 304 -37.57 -18.57 -15.12
C ARG A 304 -37.10 -19.74 -15.97
N ASP A 305 -36.65 -19.44 -17.17
CA ASP A 305 -36.11 -20.42 -18.09
C ASP A 305 -34.58 -20.31 -18.16
N TYR A 306 -33.91 -21.46 -18.23
CA TYR A 306 -32.50 -21.61 -18.51
C TYR A 306 -32.29 -22.54 -19.70
N TYR A 307 -31.23 -22.31 -20.45
CA TYR A 307 -30.93 -23.05 -21.67
C TYR A 307 -29.55 -23.68 -21.63
N PHE A 308 -29.41 -24.88 -22.19
CA PHE A 308 -28.12 -25.51 -22.48
C PHE A 308 -28.06 -25.94 -23.95
N ARG A 309 -26.91 -25.78 -24.59
CA ARG A 309 -26.68 -26.03 -26.02
C ARG A 309 -25.28 -26.62 -26.26
N THR A 310 -25.13 -27.43 -27.30
CA THR A 310 -23.82 -27.99 -27.69
C THR A 310 -22.81 -26.94 -28.18
N ASP A 311 -23.30 -25.76 -28.59
CA ASP A 311 -22.51 -24.59 -29.00
C ASP A 311 -22.43 -23.50 -27.91
N GLY A 312 -22.91 -23.79 -26.68
CA GLY A 312 -22.87 -22.88 -25.54
C GLY A 312 -21.53 -22.84 -24.80
N ASN A 313 -21.52 -22.18 -23.64
CA ASN A 313 -20.35 -22.11 -22.74
C ASN A 313 -20.81 -22.16 -21.27
N ASP A 314 -20.15 -22.95 -20.43
CA ASP A 314 -20.48 -23.07 -19.00
C ASP A 314 -20.14 -21.81 -18.16
N SER A 315 -19.47 -20.83 -18.77
CA SER A 315 -19.31 -19.48 -18.22
C SER A 315 -20.51 -18.56 -18.52
N ASN A 316 -21.45 -18.97 -19.38
CA ASN A 316 -22.64 -18.19 -19.69
C ASN A 316 -23.66 -18.24 -18.53
N THR A 317 -24.71 -17.41 -18.62
CA THR A 317 -25.75 -17.32 -17.58
C THR A 317 -26.91 -18.29 -17.77
N GLY A 318 -27.03 -18.90 -18.95
CA GLY A 318 -28.14 -19.74 -19.36
C GLY A 318 -29.41 -18.99 -19.72
N ALA A 319 -29.42 -17.65 -19.71
CA ALA A 319 -30.66 -16.85 -19.78
C ALA A 319 -31.31 -16.78 -21.18
N THR A 320 -30.58 -17.08 -22.25
CA THR A 320 -31.09 -17.05 -23.62
C THR A 320 -30.75 -18.32 -24.39
N ASN A 321 -31.62 -18.68 -25.34
CA ASN A 321 -31.47 -19.87 -26.18
C ASN A 321 -30.59 -19.59 -27.41
N ASP A 322 -29.35 -19.23 -27.19
CA ASP A 322 -28.34 -19.00 -28.23
C ASP A 322 -26.93 -19.36 -27.71
N ALA A 323 -25.94 -19.40 -28.59
CA ALA A 323 -24.57 -19.79 -28.25
C ALA A 323 -23.90 -18.87 -27.21
N MET A 324 -24.29 -17.59 -27.14
CA MET A 324 -23.71 -16.60 -26.21
C MET A 324 -24.38 -16.63 -24.84
N GLY A 325 -25.62 -17.08 -24.74
CA GLY A 325 -26.37 -17.12 -23.50
C GLY A 325 -26.52 -18.50 -22.87
N ALA A 326 -26.54 -19.59 -23.64
CA ALA A 326 -26.80 -20.93 -23.12
C ALA A 326 -25.56 -21.56 -22.45
N PHE A 327 -25.79 -22.40 -21.45
CA PHE A 327 -24.74 -23.27 -20.90
C PHE A 327 -24.26 -24.28 -21.93
N LEU A 328 -23.03 -24.77 -21.80
CA LEU A 328 -22.55 -25.88 -22.63
C LEU A 328 -23.13 -27.21 -22.15
N THR A 329 -23.23 -27.38 -20.82
CA THR A 329 -23.60 -28.66 -20.21
C THR A 329 -24.93 -28.60 -19.44
N PRO A 330 -25.73 -29.67 -19.47
CA PRO A 330 -26.95 -29.77 -18.66
C PRO A 330 -26.65 -29.79 -17.16
N GLN A 331 -25.50 -30.34 -16.74
CA GLN A 331 -25.11 -30.35 -15.32
C GLN A 331 -24.86 -28.93 -14.82
N LYS A 332 -24.23 -28.06 -15.63
CA LYS A 332 -24.03 -26.66 -15.26
C LYS A 332 -25.37 -25.95 -15.03
N ALA A 333 -26.37 -26.19 -15.88
CA ALA A 333 -27.70 -25.63 -15.72
C ALA A 333 -28.36 -26.09 -14.40
N ILE A 334 -28.29 -27.39 -14.09
CA ILE A 334 -28.78 -27.93 -12.80
C ILE A 334 -28.07 -27.29 -11.62
N ASP A 335 -26.74 -27.13 -11.70
CA ASP A 335 -25.94 -26.56 -10.62
C ASP A 335 -26.29 -25.09 -10.35
N VAL A 336 -26.54 -24.32 -11.41
CA VAL A 336 -27.01 -22.93 -11.30
C VAL A 336 -28.38 -22.88 -10.67
N VAL A 337 -29.33 -23.70 -11.13
CA VAL A 337 -30.69 -23.73 -10.58
C VAL A 337 -30.70 -24.17 -9.12
N ALA A 338 -29.88 -25.14 -8.73
CA ALA A 338 -29.74 -25.56 -7.33
C ALA A 338 -29.22 -24.47 -6.40
N GLY A 339 -28.56 -23.44 -6.95
CA GLY A 339 -28.12 -22.23 -6.25
C GLY A 339 -29.24 -21.21 -6.02
N LEU A 340 -30.45 -21.43 -6.53
CA LEU A 340 -31.58 -20.50 -6.40
C LEU A 340 -32.43 -20.79 -5.15
N ASP A 341 -33.16 -19.76 -4.71
CA ASP A 341 -34.40 -19.90 -3.96
C ASP A 341 -35.54 -19.65 -4.95
N ILE A 342 -36.16 -20.72 -5.42
CA ILE A 342 -37.24 -20.64 -6.40
C ILE A 342 -38.56 -20.20 -5.76
N SER A 343 -38.64 -20.01 -4.44
CA SER A 343 -39.88 -19.64 -3.73
C SER A 343 -41.04 -20.57 -4.13
N ILE A 344 -42.04 -20.07 -4.85
CA ILE A 344 -43.15 -20.85 -5.42
C ILE A 344 -43.10 -20.94 -6.95
N GLN A 345 -42.06 -20.39 -7.57
CA GLN A 345 -41.91 -20.24 -9.01
C GLN A 345 -41.34 -21.48 -9.66
N ASN A 346 -41.69 -21.71 -10.92
CA ASN A 346 -41.18 -22.82 -11.70
C ASN A 346 -39.92 -22.42 -12.49
N VAL A 347 -39.01 -23.37 -12.62
CA VAL A 347 -37.82 -23.22 -13.44
C VAL A 347 -37.82 -24.28 -14.53
N LEU A 348 -37.72 -23.83 -15.79
CA LEU A 348 -37.51 -24.69 -16.94
C LEU A 348 -36.03 -24.70 -17.30
N ILE A 349 -35.42 -25.88 -17.41
CA ILE A 349 -34.10 -26.07 -18.02
C ILE A 349 -34.33 -26.71 -19.38
N GLN A 350 -34.28 -25.91 -20.44
CA GLN A 350 -34.55 -26.33 -21.81
C GLN A 350 -33.25 -26.69 -22.56
N GLY A 351 -33.18 -27.91 -23.06
CA GLY A 351 -32.08 -28.35 -23.93
C GLY A 351 -32.30 -27.90 -25.38
N GLY A 352 -31.24 -27.36 -25.99
CA GLY A 352 -31.15 -27.20 -27.44
C GLY A 352 -30.76 -28.50 -28.12
N ASP A 353 -31.12 -28.63 -29.39
CA ASP A 353 -30.85 -29.83 -30.18
C ASP A 353 -29.34 -30.14 -30.21
N GLY A 354 -28.97 -31.38 -29.88
CA GLY A 354 -27.61 -31.86 -29.83
C GLY A 354 -27.41 -33.15 -29.02
N ASP A 355 -26.19 -33.69 -29.13
CA ASP A 355 -25.74 -34.86 -28.37
C ASP A 355 -24.87 -34.43 -27.19
N TYR A 356 -25.33 -34.72 -25.97
CA TYR A 356 -24.67 -34.42 -24.70
C TYR A 356 -24.20 -35.68 -23.98
N THR A 357 -24.04 -36.81 -24.68
CA THR A 357 -23.61 -38.07 -24.06
C THR A 357 -22.18 -38.04 -23.51
N GLY A 358 -21.36 -37.07 -23.91
CA GLY A 358 -20.02 -36.83 -23.35
C GLY A 358 -20.01 -36.06 -22.02
N ALA A 359 -21.16 -35.58 -21.53
CA ALA A 359 -21.24 -34.70 -20.35
C ALA A 359 -21.05 -35.42 -19.00
N GLY A 360 -20.98 -36.76 -18.98
CA GLY A 360 -20.92 -37.57 -17.76
C GLY A 360 -22.29 -37.77 -17.08
N ASP A 361 -22.27 -38.24 -15.83
CA ASP A 361 -23.47 -38.44 -15.03
C ASP A 361 -24.13 -37.11 -14.64
N LEU A 362 -25.47 -37.07 -14.68
CA LEU A 362 -26.28 -35.92 -14.33
C LEU A 362 -26.80 -36.14 -12.93
N VAL A 363 -26.21 -35.41 -12.00
CA VAL A 363 -26.61 -35.41 -10.61
C VAL A 363 -27.61 -34.27 -10.43
N ILE A 364 -28.86 -34.65 -10.25
CA ILE A 364 -29.93 -33.69 -10.05
C ILE A 364 -29.85 -33.12 -8.63
N LYS A 365 -29.87 -31.79 -8.52
CA LYS A 365 -29.73 -31.04 -7.27
C LYS A 365 -30.97 -30.19 -7.00
N ALA A 366 -31.27 -29.99 -5.72
CA ALA A 366 -32.47 -29.28 -5.27
C ALA A 366 -32.20 -27.78 -5.03
N PRO A 367 -33.03 -26.87 -5.57
CA PRO A 367 -33.08 -25.49 -5.09
C PRO A 367 -33.73 -25.38 -3.70
N LEU A 368 -33.71 -24.19 -3.10
CA LEU A 368 -34.64 -23.86 -2.01
C LEU A 368 -35.98 -23.45 -2.61
N GLY A 369 -37.09 -23.72 -1.92
CA GLY A 369 -38.44 -23.39 -2.37
C GLY A 369 -39.28 -24.61 -2.74
N SER A 370 -40.54 -24.35 -3.10
CA SER A 370 -41.61 -25.31 -3.33
C SER A 370 -42.09 -25.36 -4.79
N GLY A 371 -41.62 -24.47 -5.67
CA GLY A 371 -41.93 -24.52 -7.09
C GLY A 371 -41.33 -25.75 -7.78
N ASN A 372 -41.56 -25.94 -9.10
CA ASN A 372 -41.06 -27.10 -9.85
C ASN A 372 -39.79 -26.77 -10.64
N VAL A 373 -38.84 -27.71 -10.74
CA VAL A 373 -37.74 -27.64 -11.70
C VAL A 373 -37.95 -28.72 -12.76
N THR A 374 -38.13 -28.30 -14.01
CA THR A 374 -38.30 -29.21 -15.15
C THR A 374 -37.07 -29.18 -16.04
N LEU A 375 -36.37 -30.31 -16.15
CA LEU A 375 -35.39 -30.53 -17.21
C LEU A 375 -36.09 -31.06 -18.45
N GLN A 376 -36.09 -30.27 -19.52
CA GLN A 376 -36.85 -30.54 -20.73
C GLN A 376 -35.95 -30.68 -21.97
N GLY A 377 -36.18 -31.73 -22.76
CA GLY A 377 -35.65 -31.86 -24.12
C GLY A 377 -36.57 -31.21 -25.16
N ASN A 378 -36.54 -31.71 -26.39
CA ASN A 378 -37.37 -31.16 -27.46
C ASN A 378 -38.74 -31.85 -27.50
N THR A 379 -39.81 -31.04 -27.34
CA THR A 379 -41.20 -31.48 -27.30
C THR A 379 -41.68 -32.11 -28.61
N SER A 380 -41.09 -31.72 -29.74
CA SER A 380 -41.46 -32.19 -31.09
C SER A 380 -40.73 -33.48 -31.46
N ASP A 381 -39.45 -33.58 -31.12
CA ASP A 381 -38.68 -34.82 -31.26
C ASP A 381 -37.66 -34.98 -30.14
N ARG A 382 -37.95 -35.94 -29.28
CA ARG A 382 -37.19 -36.28 -28.08
C ARG A 382 -35.77 -36.75 -28.39
N SER A 383 -35.53 -37.26 -29.60
CA SER A 383 -34.20 -37.73 -30.02
C SER A 383 -33.21 -36.59 -30.30
N LEU A 384 -33.71 -35.35 -30.43
CA LEU A 384 -32.87 -34.20 -30.70
C LEU A 384 -32.08 -33.74 -29.47
N VAL A 385 -32.47 -34.09 -28.25
CA VAL A 385 -31.71 -33.74 -27.03
C VAL A 385 -31.30 -35.03 -26.30
N GLN A 386 -30.07 -35.46 -26.54
CA GLN A 386 -29.58 -36.76 -26.08
C GLN A 386 -28.66 -36.65 -24.85
N LEU A 387 -28.97 -37.37 -23.76
CA LEU A 387 -28.21 -37.33 -22.49
C LEU A 387 -27.66 -38.71 -22.08
N GLY A 388 -26.53 -38.73 -21.37
CA GLY A 388 -25.74 -39.92 -21.02
C GLY A 388 -25.80 -40.40 -19.55
N SER A 389 -26.82 -40.03 -18.77
CA SER A 389 -26.67 -39.84 -17.32
C SER A 389 -27.46 -40.75 -16.36
N THR A 390 -27.00 -40.93 -15.11
CA THR A 390 -27.70 -41.70 -14.05
C THR A 390 -27.73 -41.14 -12.62
N THR A 391 -28.73 -41.61 -11.86
CA THR A 391 -28.94 -41.60 -10.38
C THR A 391 -29.22 -40.28 -9.66
N PHE A 392 -30.35 -40.30 -8.95
CA PHE A 392 -30.80 -39.34 -7.95
C PHE A 392 -30.65 -39.98 -6.59
N THR A 393 -29.98 -39.31 -5.65
CA THR A 393 -29.81 -39.82 -4.28
C THR A 393 -30.29 -38.78 -3.28
N ARG A 394 -31.13 -39.20 -2.33
CA ARG A 394 -31.49 -38.47 -1.11
C ARG A 394 -31.88 -37.00 -1.34
N SER A 395 -32.98 -36.78 -2.08
CA SER A 395 -33.55 -35.44 -2.29
C SER A 395 -34.81 -35.25 -1.45
N PRO A 396 -34.88 -34.25 -0.54
CA PRO A 396 -36.13 -33.85 0.10
C PRO A 396 -37.06 -33.09 -0.85
N TYR A 397 -36.55 -32.68 -2.02
CA TYR A 397 -37.28 -31.85 -2.96
C TYR A 397 -38.12 -32.71 -3.90
N LEU A 398 -39.43 -32.51 -3.83
CA LEU A 398 -40.44 -33.27 -4.58
C LEU A 398 -40.72 -32.67 -5.97
N GLY A 399 -40.18 -31.48 -6.26
CA GLY A 399 -40.53 -30.68 -7.43
C GLY A 399 -39.70 -30.94 -8.68
N PHE A 400 -38.83 -31.95 -8.74
CA PHE A 400 -38.00 -32.17 -9.93
C PHE A 400 -38.66 -33.08 -10.97
N SER A 401 -38.70 -32.61 -12.21
CA SER A 401 -39.32 -33.30 -13.35
C SER A 401 -38.33 -33.45 -14.51
N ILE A 402 -38.33 -34.62 -15.17
CA ILE A 402 -37.64 -34.85 -16.45
C ILE A 402 -38.70 -35.03 -17.53
N LYS A 403 -38.57 -34.29 -18.63
CA LYS A 403 -39.55 -34.28 -19.72
C LYS A 403 -38.87 -34.20 -21.08
N ASP A 404 -39.43 -34.80 -22.11
CA ASP A 404 -39.02 -34.53 -23.50
C ASP A 404 -37.57 -34.88 -23.90
N LEU A 405 -36.86 -35.65 -23.08
CA LEU A 405 -35.47 -36.05 -23.32
C LEU A 405 -35.34 -37.44 -23.95
N TYR A 406 -34.24 -37.63 -24.68
CA TYR A 406 -33.71 -38.96 -25.04
C TYR A 406 -32.52 -39.31 -24.16
N LEU A 407 -32.72 -40.26 -23.25
CA LEU A 407 -31.68 -40.82 -22.42
C LEU A 407 -31.03 -41.97 -23.19
N ASN A 408 -29.88 -41.71 -23.80
CA ASN A 408 -29.13 -42.70 -24.58
C ASN A 408 -27.83 -43.03 -23.85
N LEU A 409 -27.81 -44.20 -23.22
CA LEU A 409 -26.81 -44.52 -22.21
C LEU A 409 -25.86 -45.59 -22.69
N ALA A 410 -24.62 -45.46 -22.21
CA ALA A 410 -23.59 -46.47 -22.34
C ALA A 410 -24.01 -47.83 -21.72
N THR A 411 -23.18 -48.84 -21.92
CA THR A 411 -23.50 -50.20 -21.46
C THR A 411 -23.53 -50.34 -19.95
N ASN A 412 -24.50 -51.08 -19.41
CA ASN A 412 -24.66 -51.37 -17.97
C ASN A 412 -24.97 -50.16 -17.07
N VAL A 413 -25.58 -49.14 -17.66
CA VAL A 413 -25.95 -47.88 -17.00
C VAL A 413 -27.49 -47.84 -16.76
N THR A 414 -27.94 -47.29 -15.63
CA THR A 414 -29.36 -47.22 -15.27
C THR A 414 -29.96 -45.85 -15.57
N ALA A 415 -30.94 -45.75 -16.48
CA ALA A 415 -31.33 -44.44 -17.02
C ALA A 415 -31.97 -43.47 -16.03
N LEU A 416 -33.01 -43.93 -15.35
CA LEU A 416 -33.75 -43.13 -14.39
C LEU A 416 -33.70 -43.88 -13.08
N ALA A 417 -33.01 -43.34 -12.08
CA ALA A 417 -32.82 -44.00 -10.80
C ALA A 417 -33.11 -43.07 -9.64
N ALA A 418 -34.04 -43.42 -8.77
CA ALA A 418 -34.31 -42.71 -7.52
C ALA A 418 -33.89 -43.58 -6.32
N ASN A 419 -32.89 -43.13 -5.57
CA ASN A 419 -32.45 -43.74 -4.32
C ASN A 419 -32.79 -42.79 -3.16
N ALA A 420 -33.74 -43.16 -2.30
CA ALA A 420 -34.25 -42.26 -1.25
C ALA A 420 -34.64 -40.85 -1.76
N ALA A 421 -35.08 -40.74 -3.01
CA ALA A 421 -35.38 -39.48 -3.71
C ALA A 421 -36.75 -39.55 -4.41
N TYR A 422 -37.30 -38.41 -4.80
CA TYR A 422 -38.55 -38.32 -5.56
C TYR A 422 -38.28 -37.75 -6.96
N LEU A 423 -38.84 -38.39 -7.99
CA LEU A 423 -38.65 -38.00 -9.38
C LEU A 423 -39.94 -38.11 -10.18
N THR A 424 -40.29 -37.05 -10.91
CA THR A 424 -41.35 -37.09 -11.93
C THR A 424 -40.75 -37.27 -13.33
N VAL A 425 -41.30 -38.20 -14.12
CA VAL A 425 -40.87 -38.46 -15.49
C VAL A 425 -42.05 -38.31 -16.44
N ASN A 426 -41.85 -37.57 -17.52
CA ASN A 426 -42.88 -37.29 -18.51
C ASN A 426 -42.39 -37.57 -19.92
N ASN A 427 -43.04 -38.52 -20.59
CA ASN A 427 -42.93 -38.76 -22.03
C ASN A 427 -41.52 -39.22 -22.52
N CYS A 428 -40.47 -39.25 -21.71
CA CYS A 428 -39.07 -39.48 -22.13
C CYS A 428 -38.82 -40.73 -23.00
N ARG A 429 -37.75 -40.72 -23.80
CA ARG A 429 -37.25 -41.86 -24.56
C ARG A 429 -36.02 -42.44 -23.87
N VAL A 430 -35.95 -43.75 -23.68
CA VAL A 430 -34.94 -44.39 -22.84
C VAL A 430 -34.30 -45.58 -23.56
N ARG A 431 -33.00 -45.42 -23.85
CA ARG A 431 -32.11 -46.46 -24.36
C ARG A 431 -30.96 -46.66 -23.38
N ASN A 432 -30.71 -47.92 -23.01
CA ASN A 432 -29.51 -48.30 -22.28
C ASN A 432 -28.92 -49.56 -22.94
N ALA A 433 -27.62 -49.62 -23.16
CA ALA A 433 -27.03 -50.81 -23.77
C ALA A 433 -26.76 -51.90 -22.70
N SER A 434 -27.77 -52.52 -22.11
CA SER A 434 -27.52 -53.57 -21.11
C SER A 434 -26.91 -54.82 -21.77
N ALA A 435 -25.67 -55.18 -21.42
CA ALA A 435 -25.03 -56.42 -21.88
C ALA A 435 -24.90 -57.45 -20.72
N SER A 436 -24.81 -57.00 -19.46
CA SER A 436 -24.75 -57.87 -18.27
C SER A 436 -24.89 -57.06 -16.96
N GLY A 437 -25.75 -57.46 -16.02
CA GLY A 437 -25.79 -56.92 -14.64
C GLY A 437 -27.11 -56.24 -14.22
N PHE A 438 -27.13 -55.62 -13.03
CA PHE A 438 -28.32 -55.02 -12.38
C PHE A 438 -28.75 -53.64 -12.94
N SER A 439 -28.49 -53.36 -14.22
CA SER A 439 -28.91 -52.11 -14.86
C SER A 439 -30.40 -52.11 -15.16
N ALA A 440 -31.09 -50.97 -14.98
CA ALA A 440 -32.50 -50.84 -15.33
C ALA A 440 -32.79 -49.62 -16.21
N LYS A 441 -33.91 -49.61 -16.93
CA LYS A 441 -34.39 -48.37 -17.56
C LYS A 441 -34.95 -47.42 -16.49
N ILE A 442 -35.73 -47.96 -15.56
CA ILE A 442 -36.29 -47.22 -14.43
C ILE A 442 -36.01 -47.99 -13.15
N ARG A 443 -35.49 -47.30 -12.13
CA ARG A 443 -35.02 -47.90 -10.89
C ARG A 443 -35.43 -47.07 -9.67
N ALA A 444 -36.10 -47.68 -8.70
CA ALA A 444 -36.42 -47.07 -7.42
C ALA A 444 -35.85 -47.91 -6.28
N ASP A 445 -34.92 -47.36 -5.50
CA ASP A 445 -34.25 -48.06 -4.40
C ASP A 445 -34.42 -47.30 -3.08
N ASN A 446 -34.38 -48.02 -1.95
CA ASN A 446 -34.19 -47.45 -0.61
C ASN A 446 -35.19 -46.32 -0.26
N GLY A 447 -36.48 -46.54 -0.48
CA GLY A 447 -37.52 -45.50 -0.28
C GLY A 447 -37.64 -44.47 -1.42
N GLY A 448 -36.89 -44.65 -2.51
CA GLY A 448 -37.00 -43.80 -3.70
C GLY A 448 -38.35 -43.96 -4.40
N THR A 449 -38.85 -42.88 -4.98
CA THR A 449 -40.14 -42.81 -5.68
C THR A 449 -39.94 -42.24 -7.08
N ILE A 450 -40.44 -42.95 -8.09
CA ILE A 450 -40.54 -42.47 -9.47
C ILE A 450 -42.02 -42.45 -9.88
N ILE A 451 -42.51 -41.28 -10.29
CA ILE A 451 -43.86 -41.10 -10.82
C ILE A 451 -43.76 -40.79 -12.32
N ILE A 452 -44.40 -41.62 -13.15
CA ILE A 452 -44.48 -41.41 -14.59
C ILE A 452 -45.85 -40.83 -14.90
N THR A 453 -45.89 -39.57 -15.33
CA THR A 453 -47.12 -38.80 -15.54
C THR A 453 -47.59 -38.77 -16.98
N ASN A 454 -46.70 -39.10 -17.92
CA ASN A 454 -47.01 -39.37 -19.31
C ASN A 454 -46.13 -40.53 -19.79
N GLY A 455 -46.73 -41.50 -20.46
CA GLY A 455 -46.10 -42.75 -20.89
C GLY A 455 -44.78 -42.55 -21.65
N ILE A 456 -43.83 -43.45 -21.46
CA ILE A 456 -42.46 -43.31 -21.98
C ILE A 456 -42.16 -44.28 -23.11
N HIS A 457 -41.12 -43.96 -23.88
CA HIS A 457 -40.63 -44.76 -25.00
C HIS A 457 -39.41 -45.59 -24.58
N LEU A 458 -39.48 -46.90 -24.71
CA LEU A 458 -38.49 -47.85 -24.22
C LEU A 458 -37.81 -48.54 -25.40
N GLU A 459 -36.53 -48.26 -25.61
CA GLU A 459 -35.77 -48.79 -26.73
C GLU A 459 -35.02 -50.09 -26.44
N GLY A 460 -34.84 -50.89 -27.49
CA GLY A 460 -34.12 -52.16 -27.42
C GLY A 460 -32.66 -52.10 -27.03
N ASN A 461 -32.32 -52.93 -26.03
CA ASN A 461 -30.98 -53.41 -25.77
C ASN A 461 -30.57 -54.41 -26.86
N THR A 462 -29.27 -54.75 -26.97
CA THR A 462 -28.81 -55.85 -27.82
C THR A 462 -29.55 -57.16 -27.47
N ALA A 463 -29.88 -57.99 -28.47
CA ALA A 463 -30.55 -59.26 -28.25
C ALA A 463 -29.80 -60.12 -27.19
N GLY A 464 -30.53 -60.65 -26.20
CA GLY A 464 -29.95 -61.41 -25.08
C GLY A 464 -29.58 -60.60 -23.83
N ALA A 465 -29.89 -59.30 -23.80
CA ALA A 465 -29.66 -58.43 -22.64
C ALA A 465 -30.34 -58.93 -21.34
N SER A 466 -29.63 -58.88 -20.22
CA SER A 466 -30.10 -59.32 -18.90
C SER A 466 -30.62 -58.20 -17.97
N GLY A 467 -30.64 -56.94 -18.43
CA GLY A 467 -31.10 -55.80 -17.63
C GLY A 467 -32.61 -55.74 -17.42
N TYR A 468 -33.03 -54.85 -16.51
CA TYR A 468 -34.42 -54.65 -16.12
C TYR A 468 -35.11 -53.53 -16.89
N CYS A 469 -36.41 -53.63 -17.15
CA CYS A 469 -37.17 -52.45 -17.57
C CYS A 469 -37.51 -51.58 -16.35
N PHE A 470 -38.23 -52.14 -15.39
CA PHE A 470 -38.55 -51.52 -14.11
C PHE A 470 -37.96 -52.33 -12.96
N PHE A 471 -37.24 -51.66 -12.06
CA PHE A 471 -36.60 -52.26 -10.90
C PHE A 471 -36.98 -51.49 -9.63
N ALA A 472 -37.57 -52.15 -8.65
CA ALA A 472 -37.87 -51.56 -7.35
C ALA A 472 -37.34 -52.45 -6.22
N PHE A 473 -36.54 -51.88 -5.30
CA PHE A 473 -35.98 -52.60 -4.15
C PHE A 473 -35.92 -51.74 -2.87
N GLY A 474 -36.04 -52.36 -1.70
CA GLY A 474 -35.85 -51.68 -0.41
C GLY A 474 -36.84 -50.53 -0.17
N GLN A 475 -38.15 -50.80 -0.24
CA GLN A 475 -39.23 -49.82 -0.12
C GLN A 475 -39.30 -48.81 -1.28
N GLY A 476 -38.77 -49.16 -2.46
CA GLY A 476 -38.88 -48.33 -3.65
C GLY A 476 -40.32 -48.32 -4.22
N LEU A 477 -40.73 -47.19 -4.80
CA LEU A 477 -42.02 -47.02 -5.48
C LEU A 477 -41.81 -46.58 -6.93
N ILE A 478 -42.38 -47.32 -7.88
CA ILE A 478 -42.57 -46.87 -9.26
C ILE A 478 -44.07 -46.81 -9.52
N SER A 479 -44.60 -45.64 -9.85
CA SER A 479 -46.03 -45.45 -10.15
C SER A 479 -46.24 -44.82 -11.53
N ALA A 480 -47.13 -45.39 -12.31
CA ALA A 480 -47.52 -44.91 -13.63
C ALA A 480 -48.93 -45.42 -13.96
N LEU A 481 -49.95 -44.71 -13.49
CA LEU A 481 -51.35 -45.09 -13.69
C LEU A 481 -51.88 -44.56 -15.03
N ASN A 482 -52.63 -45.39 -15.76
CA ASN A 482 -53.28 -45.04 -17.04
C ASN A 482 -52.31 -44.49 -18.10
N GLN A 483 -51.09 -45.02 -18.15
CA GLN A 483 -50.04 -44.60 -19.07
C GLN A 483 -49.83 -45.62 -20.20
N THR A 484 -49.34 -45.17 -21.35
CA THR A 484 -48.93 -46.07 -22.45
C THR A 484 -47.41 -46.18 -22.52
N PHE A 485 -46.85 -47.37 -22.37
CA PHE A 485 -45.42 -47.63 -22.55
C PHE A 485 -45.16 -48.12 -23.96
N THR A 486 -44.39 -47.37 -24.74
CA THR A 486 -44.13 -47.70 -26.15
C THR A 486 -42.79 -48.41 -26.29
N MET A 487 -42.81 -49.69 -26.66
CA MET A 487 -41.63 -50.48 -26.99
C MET A 487 -41.16 -50.16 -28.40
N ILE A 488 -39.91 -49.71 -28.54
CA ILE A 488 -39.28 -49.40 -29.82
C ILE A 488 -38.25 -50.49 -30.13
N SER A 489 -38.24 -50.97 -31.38
CA SER A 489 -37.28 -51.94 -31.92
C SER A 489 -37.20 -53.30 -31.17
N SER A 490 -38.31 -53.72 -30.56
CA SER A 490 -38.42 -55.02 -29.86
C SER A 490 -37.35 -55.24 -28.77
N PRO A 491 -37.38 -54.47 -27.67
CA PRO A 491 -36.40 -54.59 -26.59
C PRO A 491 -36.36 -55.97 -25.95
N SER A 492 -35.15 -56.42 -25.61
CA SER A 492 -34.91 -57.61 -24.79
C SER A 492 -34.56 -57.21 -23.35
N PHE A 493 -35.19 -57.91 -22.39
CA PHE A 493 -35.00 -57.73 -20.95
C PHE A 493 -34.68 -59.06 -20.26
N GLY A 494 -33.91 -59.01 -19.17
CA GLY A 494 -33.83 -60.13 -18.23
C GLY A 494 -35.18 -60.29 -17.52
N ASN A 495 -35.62 -59.22 -16.87
CA ASN A 495 -37.00 -59.08 -16.40
C ASN A 495 -37.59 -57.73 -16.82
N VAL A 496 -38.85 -57.72 -17.24
CA VAL A 496 -39.59 -56.46 -17.44
C VAL A 496 -39.83 -55.79 -16.09
N TYR A 497 -40.28 -56.55 -15.09
CA TYR A 497 -40.49 -56.05 -13.74
C TYR A 497 -39.66 -56.81 -12.71
N TYR A 498 -38.90 -56.10 -11.89
CA TYR A 498 -38.29 -56.67 -10.68
C TYR A 498 -38.76 -55.89 -9.47
N CYS A 499 -39.36 -56.56 -8.49
CA CYS A 499 -39.87 -55.92 -7.29
C CYS A 499 -39.50 -56.73 -6.04
N GLY A 500 -38.63 -56.17 -5.20
CA GLY A 500 -38.10 -56.82 -4.01
C GLY A 500 -38.13 -55.95 -2.75
N GLY A 501 -37.98 -56.54 -1.57
CA GLY A 501 -37.76 -55.82 -0.31
C GLY A 501 -38.82 -54.76 0.02
N LEU A 502 -40.08 -55.18 0.15
CA LEU A 502 -41.23 -54.32 0.47
C LEU A 502 -41.49 -53.17 -0.52
N SER A 503 -41.03 -53.30 -1.76
CA SER A 503 -41.23 -52.30 -2.81
C SER A 503 -42.56 -52.47 -3.55
N PHE A 504 -42.92 -51.45 -4.33
CA PHE A 504 -44.17 -51.41 -5.08
C PHE A 504 -43.96 -50.91 -6.51
N ILE A 505 -44.45 -51.66 -7.50
CA ILE A 505 -44.57 -51.23 -8.90
C ILE A 505 -46.05 -51.15 -9.24
N GLU A 506 -46.56 -49.95 -9.46
CA GLU A 506 -47.98 -49.64 -9.65
C GLU A 506 -48.24 -49.03 -11.03
N LEU A 507 -48.77 -49.84 -11.94
CA LEU A 507 -49.03 -49.51 -13.33
C LEU A 507 -50.50 -49.79 -13.70
N GLY A 508 -51.42 -49.68 -12.74
CA GLY A 508 -52.85 -49.91 -12.96
C GLY A 508 -53.43 -49.07 -14.12
N GLY A 509 -54.22 -49.72 -14.99
CA GLY A 509 -54.83 -49.07 -16.16
C GLY A 509 -53.87 -48.72 -17.30
N SER A 510 -52.57 -48.97 -17.12
CA SER A 510 -51.56 -48.71 -18.14
C SER A 510 -51.51 -49.82 -19.20
N THR A 511 -50.94 -49.51 -20.36
CA THR A 511 -50.81 -50.41 -21.51
C THR A 511 -49.36 -50.47 -22.00
N ILE A 512 -48.99 -51.57 -22.65
CA ILE A 512 -47.74 -51.68 -23.40
C ILE A 512 -48.09 -51.73 -24.89
N SER A 513 -47.49 -50.85 -25.67
CA SER A 513 -47.57 -50.83 -27.13
C SER A 513 -46.27 -51.36 -27.73
N GLY A 514 -46.34 -52.19 -28.77
CA GLY A 514 -45.18 -52.84 -29.38
C GLY A 514 -44.78 -54.17 -28.74
N THR A 515 -43.72 -54.78 -29.27
CA THR A 515 -43.23 -56.12 -28.88
C THR A 515 -41.99 -56.02 -28.00
N TYR A 516 -41.74 -57.03 -27.17
CA TYR A 516 -40.51 -57.17 -26.36
C TYR A 516 -40.22 -58.66 -26.09
N THR A 517 -39.00 -58.99 -25.67
CA THR A 517 -38.60 -60.33 -25.21
C THR A 517 -38.06 -60.27 -23.79
N GLY A 518 -38.22 -61.34 -23.02
CA GLY A 518 -37.71 -61.42 -21.64
C GLY A 518 -38.68 -62.04 -20.65
N THR A 519 -38.23 -62.24 -19.42
CA THR A 519 -39.12 -62.70 -18.34
C THR A 519 -40.05 -61.57 -17.94
N LEU A 520 -41.35 -61.83 -17.79
CA LEU A 520 -42.29 -60.77 -17.43
C LEU A 520 -41.97 -60.14 -16.08
N TYR A 521 -41.76 -60.94 -15.02
CA TYR A 521 -41.45 -60.39 -13.71
C TYR A 521 -40.66 -61.35 -12.80
N THR A 522 -39.99 -60.76 -11.81
CA THR A 522 -39.49 -61.41 -10.60
C THR A 522 -39.99 -60.63 -9.38
N LYS A 523 -40.50 -61.35 -8.37
CA LYS A 523 -40.94 -60.76 -7.10
C LYS A 523 -40.30 -61.50 -5.93
N GLU A 524 -39.87 -60.77 -4.91
CA GLU A 524 -39.26 -61.35 -3.70
C GLU A 524 -39.44 -60.43 -2.49
N GLY A 525 -39.16 -60.93 -1.28
CA GLY A 525 -39.08 -60.10 -0.07
C GLY A 525 -40.28 -59.17 0.19
N GLY A 526 -41.50 -59.61 -0.13
CA GLY A 526 -42.73 -58.82 0.03
C GLY A 526 -42.98 -57.73 -1.02
N GLY A 527 -42.22 -57.71 -2.13
CA GLY A 527 -42.46 -56.80 -3.25
C GLY A 527 -43.80 -57.09 -3.96
N THR A 528 -44.51 -56.04 -4.36
CA THR A 528 -45.80 -56.16 -5.07
C THR A 528 -45.75 -55.44 -6.42
N ILE A 529 -46.39 -56.05 -7.43
CA ILE A 529 -46.48 -55.53 -8.79
C ILE A 529 -47.97 -55.53 -9.17
N ARG A 530 -48.47 -54.38 -9.64
CA ARG A 530 -49.77 -54.22 -10.29
C ARG A 530 -49.52 -53.58 -11.64
N GLY A 531 -49.96 -54.16 -12.75
CA GLY A 531 -49.66 -53.57 -14.06
C GLY A 531 -50.38 -54.18 -15.27
N PRO A 532 -50.08 -53.70 -16.49
CA PRO A 532 -50.81 -54.01 -17.72
C PRO A 532 -51.00 -55.50 -18.01
N ALA A 533 -50.00 -56.31 -17.67
CA ALA A 533 -49.97 -57.75 -17.89
C ALA A 533 -50.59 -58.56 -16.74
N PHE A 534 -51.03 -57.89 -15.67
CA PHE A 534 -51.63 -58.49 -14.48
C PHE A 534 -53.09 -58.06 -14.45
N THR A 535 -53.93 -58.74 -15.23
CA THR A 535 -55.38 -58.56 -15.11
C THR A 535 -55.78 -58.93 -13.68
N TYR A 536 -56.50 -58.03 -13.00
CA TYR A 536 -57.15 -58.31 -11.73
C TYR A 536 -58.00 -59.58 -11.93
N VAL A 537 -57.67 -60.66 -11.22
CA VAL A 537 -58.63 -61.73 -10.94
C VAL A 537 -59.09 -61.53 -9.52
#